data_AF-A0A423X122-F1
#
_entry.id   AF-A0A423X122-F1
#
_cell.length_a   1.000
_cell.length_b   1.000
_cell.length_c   1.000
_cell.angle_alpha   90.00
_cell.angle_beta   90.00
_cell.angle_gamma   90.00
#
_symmetry.space_group_name_H-M   'P 1'
#
loop_
_entity.id
_entity.type
_entity.pdbx_description
1 polymer ?
#
loop_
_entity_poly.entity_id
_entity_poly.type
_entity_poly.pdbx_seq_one_letter_code
_entity_poly.pdbx_strand_id
1 'polypeptide(L)'
;MGIVANRAGASDYDNDMVQAKELGIDAFALNIGTDSFTNEQLSYAYESAANNDMKVFISFDFNWFSPTSDAGKVGEIIAKYSKEPGQLMIDGKAFASSFSGDGLDVPALKTAAGVDLFFAPNFSPHATPDPDSIDGALNWMGWNTNGDNKAPTNNANVTVVDGDDTYRSWLSQKSYIAPISPWFSTHYGAEVSYSKNFVFPSDLLWYTRWNDILTTSPEFVEIITWNDYGESHYIGPLSSMHDDDGASKWVNDMPHDGWRDVAKPFIAAYKAGAASVDDFIKEDKIVYWYRPAPRTVNCDSTDNTMKPGNNDSGNYFEGKPNGWGDMKDSVFVVTLLTSPGSVTVTSGDNTQTFDAPAGASSHEIPMGVGQQKFSLTRDSETILSGTSLKDIIDSCPCGIYNFNAYVGSLPEGKADPLSAAGLASFTVGLAVETCSATPSLGTAAPVATTPMPTGDFAFDYHTHSIFDHGTNFVFGYHTHSIFDHGTGVTFDYYTHSVFDYRSTNFDGLADWTCSNLDLDSRRPNLQCRDKCSRPVVQLRRTMQLLLFARILSTRPLCLHVVRNADFLSCQGRRGMSLVGRARWIQGLMRIFMCSRLLSSECVYHKMRMIRASSATPLLSFQSGIL
;
A
#
# COMPACT_ATOMS: atom_id res chain seq x y z
N MET A 1 9.53 3.12 4.25
CA MET A 1 9.87 4.54 4.04
C MET A 1 11.35 4.61 3.73
N GLY A 2 11.75 5.05 2.54
CA GLY A 2 13.15 5.35 2.27
C GLY A 2 13.56 6.64 2.99
N ILE A 3 14.77 6.68 3.56
CA ILE A 3 15.37 7.92 4.06
C ILE A 3 15.91 8.74 2.87
N VAL A 4 15.90 10.06 2.98
CA VAL A 4 16.27 10.99 1.89
C VAL A 4 17.23 12.07 2.38
N ALA A 5 18.11 12.57 1.51
CA ALA A 5 19.20 13.44 1.92
C ALA A 5 18.76 14.85 2.37
N ASN A 6 17.67 15.38 1.80
CA ASN A 6 17.32 16.80 1.90
C ASN A 6 16.57 17.27 3.16
N ARG A 7 16.23 16.38 4.09
CA ARG A 7 15.57 16.75 5.36
C ARG A 7 16.60 17.33 6.33
N ALA A 8 16.35 18.53 6.85
CA ALA A 8 17.29 19.31 7.66
C ALA A 8 17.10 19.13 9.18
N GLY A 9 16.05 18.42 9.61
CA GLY A 9 15.85 18.05 11.01
C GLY A 9 14.68 17.09 11.23
N ALA A 10 14.48 16.68 12.48
CA ALA A 10 13.38 15.78 12.88
C ALA A 10 12.00 16.30 12.44
N SER A 11 11.76 17.62 12.52
CA SER A 11 10.47 18.23 12.14
C SER A 11 10.04 17.95 10.70
N ASP A 12 10.98 17.69 9.80
CA ASP A 12 10.68 17.40 8.39
C ASP A 12 10.08 15.99 8.20
N TYR A 13 10.11 15.14 9.24
CA TYR A 13 9.42 13.84 9.29
C TYR A 13 8.06 13.89 10.01
N ASP A 14 7.76 14.95 10.78
CA ASP A 14 6.58 14.99 11.66
C ASP A 14 5.26 14.79 10.90
N ASN A 15 5.12 15.39 9.71
CA ASN A 15 3.91 15.25 8.89
C ASN A 15 3.70 13.80 8.39
N ASP A 16 4.78 13.06 8.10
CA ASP A 16 4.70 11.64 7.73
C ASP A 16 4.31 10.80 8.95
N MET A 17 4.94 11.04 10.10
CA MET A 17 4.64 10.35 11.36
C MET A 17 3.18 10.54 11.79
N VAL A 18 2.67 11.78 11.76
CA VAL A 18 1.28 12.11 12.12
C VAL A 18 0.31 11.44 11.16
N GLN A 19 0.50 11.56 9.84
CA GLN A 19 -0.44 10.96 8.88
C GLN A 19 -0.45 9.43 8.92
N ALA A 20 0.71 8.78 9.12
CA ALA A 20 0.78 7.33 9.30
C ALA A 20 0.07 6.89 10.60
N LYS A 21 0.26 7.63 11.70
CA LYS A 21 -0.43 7.38 12.97
C LYS A 21 -1.95 7.56 12.88
N GLU A 22 -2.40 8.62 12.20
CA GLU A 22 -3.83 8.87 11.92
C GLU A 22 -4.45 7.86 10.96
N LEU A 23 -3.65 7.21 10.12
CA LEU A 23 -4.05 6.07 9.28
C LEU A 23 -4.10 4.76 10.07
N GLY A 24 -3.48 4.71 11.25
CA GLY A 24 -3.44 3.55 12.15
C GLY A 24 -2.19 2.67 12.00
N ILE A 25 -1.17 3.10 11.25
CA ILE A 25 0.12 2.43 11.11
C ILE A 25 0.92 2.58 12.42
N ASP A 26 1.50 1.49 12.94
CA ASP A 26 2.24 1.50 14.20
C ASP A 26 3.71 1.94 14.04
N ALA A 27 4.33 1.63 12.90
CA ALA A 27 5.74 1.94 12.66
C ALA A 27 6.09 2.15 11.17
N PHE A 28 7.16 2.90 10.90
CA PHE A 28 7.83 2.86 9.60
C PHE A 28 9.05 1.94 9.61
N ALA A 29 9.12 1.04 8.61
CA ALA A 29 10.38 0.47 8.14
C ALA A 29 11.21 1.59 7.48
N LEU A 30 12.34 1.98 8.07
CA LEU A 30 13.30 2.93 7.51
C LEU A 30 14.27 2.15 6.63
N ASN A 31 14.05 2.18 5.32
CA ASN A 31 14.95 1.55 4.35
C ASN A 31 16.24 2.37 4.21
N ILE A 32 17.40 1.72 4.32
CA ILE A 32 18.71 2.38 4.25
C ILE A 32 19.70 1.66 3.32
N GLY A 33 20.41 2.46 2.52
CA GLY A 33 21.67 2.09 1.88
C GLY A 33 22.88 2.38 2.80
N THR A 34 24.05 2.59 2.19
CA THR A 34 25.31 2.87 2.90
C THR A 34 25.75 4.34 2.76
N ASP A 35 24.81 5.23 2.53
CA ASP A 35 25.01 6.63 2.16
C ASP A 35 25.59 7.50 3.28
N SER A 36 26.23 8.61 2.89
CA SER A 36 26.87 9.53 3.83
C SER A 36 25.87 10.17 4.81
N PHE A 37 24.64 10.44 4.35
CA PHE A 37 23.56 11.03 5.14
C PHE A 37 22.82 10.02 6.03
N THR A 38 23.04 8.69 5.86
CA THR A 38 22.24 7.65 6.54
C THR A 38 22.20 7.81 8.06
N ASN A 39 23.33 8.15 8.68
CA ASN A 39 23.40 8.31 10.14
C ASN A 39 22.72 9.57 10.66
N GLU A 40 22.65 10.63 9.86
CA GLU A 40 21.99 11.89 10.19
C GLU A 40 20.47 11.72 10.06
N GLN A 41 20.02 11.19 8.92
CA GLN A 41 18.61 10.98 8.62
C GLN A 41 17.94 9.94 9.52
N LEU A 42 18.62 8.85 9.87
CA LEU A 42 18.11 7.93 10.91
C LEU A 42 17.96 8.63 12.27
N SER A 43 18.88 9.51 12.64
CA SER A 43 18.79 10.23 13.92
C SER A 43 17.56 11.16 13.95
N TYR A 44 17.31 11.91 12.86
CA TYR A 44 16.11 12.74 12.70
C TYR A 44 14.81 11.93 12.66
N ALA A 45 14.79 10.78 11.96
CA ALA A 45 13.61 9.93 11.86
C ALA A 45 13.24 9.28 13.20
N TYR A 46 14.21 8.84 14.00
CA TYR A 46 13.97 8.33 15.36
C TYR A 46 13.52 9.44 16.32
N GLU A 47 14.13 10.62 16.27
CA GLU A 47 13.70 11.78 17.08
C GLU A 47 12.25 12.19 16.76
N SER A 48 11.88 12.27 15.47
CA SER A 48 10.50 12.56 15.05
C SER A 48 9.52 11.46 15.47
N ALA A 49 9.91 10.19 15.35
CA ALA A 49 9.08 9.07 15.81
C ALA A 49 8.82 9.18 17.32
N ALA A 50 9.82 9.57 18.12
CA ALA A 50 9.67 9.82 19.55
C ALA A 50 8.73 11.01 19.83
N ASN A 51 8.94 12.14 19.16
CA ASN A 51 8.17 13.38 19.34
C ASN A 51 6.67 13.20 19.03
N ASN A 52 6.33 12.38 18.04
CA ASN A 52 4.95 12.10 17.62
C ASN A 52 4.36 10.81 18.27
N ASP A 53 5.14 10.12 19.11
CA ASP A 53 4.84 8.78 19.63
C ASP A 53 4.49 7.78 18.50
N MET A 54 5.13 7.91 17.34
CA MET A 54 5.22 6.83 16.36
C MET A 54 6.30 5.84 16.76
N LYS A 55 6.47 4.76 15.99
CA LYS A 55 7.64 3.88 16.09
C LYS A 55 8.36 3.77 14.74
N VAL A 56 9.61 3.35 14.78
CA VAL A 56 10.47 3.12 13.61
C VAL A 56 11.36 1.91 13.84
N PHE A 57 11.79 1.28 12.75
CA PHE A 57 12.83 0.26 12.76
C PHE A 57 13.63 0.33 11.46
N ILE A 58 14.84 -0.22 11.45
CA ILE A 58 15.70 -0.20 10.26
C ILE A 58 15.40 -1.41 9.37
N SER A 59 15.29 -1.15 8.07
CA SER A 59 15.32 -2.14 7.00
C SER A 59 16.60 -1.93 6.18
N PHE A 60 17.55 -2.86 6.27
CA PHE A 60 18.84 -2.76 5.56
C PHE A 60 18.68 -3.20 4.09
N ASP A 61 19.13 -2.39 3.12
CA ASP A 61 19.13 -2.81 1.71
C ASP A 61 20.43 -3.55 1.32
N PHE A 62 20.31 -4.85 1.04
CA PHE A 62 21.44 -5.69 0.60
C PHE A 62 21.79 -5.55 -0.90
N ASN A 63 21.23 -4.57 -1.61
CA ASN A 63 21.90 -4.01 -2.80
C ASN A 63 23.15 -3.19 -2.42
N TRP A 64 23.21 -2.64 -1.20
CA TRP A 64 24.31 -1.78 -0.71
C TRP A 64 25.13 -2.41 0.42
N PHE A 65 24.50 -3.20 1.29
CA PHE A 65 25.18 -4.01 2.29
C PHE A 65 25.56 -5.38 1.72
N SER A 66 26.72 -5.93 2.11
CA SER A 66 27.11 -7.29 1.72
C SER A 66 26.71 -8.33 2.78
N PRO A 67 25.93 -9.37 2.46
CA PRO A 67 25.58 -10.41 3.44
C PRO A 67 26.81 -11.19 3.93
N THR A 68 27.86 -11.25 3.11
CA THR A 68 29.08 -12.03 3.40
C THR A 68 30.14 -11.30 4.24
N SER A 69 30.00 -9.98 4.46
CA SER A 69 30.96 -9.19 5.25
C SER A 69 30.34 -8.27 6.29
N ASP A 70 29.11 -7.80 6.09
CA ASP A 70 28.59 -6.65 6.83
C ASP A 70 27.76 -7.04 8.06
N ALA A 71 27.64 -8.33 8.40
CA ALA A 71 26.89 -8.81 9.56
C ALA A 71 27.25 -8.06 10.87
N GLY A 72 28.54 -7.81 11.11
CA GLY A 72 29.01 -7.00 12.24
C GLY A 72 28.54 -5.55 12.18
N LYS A 73 28.71 -4.89 11.03
CA LYS A 73 28.30 -3.50 10.74
C LYS A 73 26.78 -3.29 10.88
N VAL A 74 25.98 -4.24 10.38
CA VAL A 74 24.52 -4.26 10.54
C VAL A 74 24.15 -4.40 12.02
N GLY A 75 24.80 -5.31 12.74
CA GLY A 75 24.65 -5.46 14.19
C GLY A 75 25.01 -4.18 14.96
N GLU A 76 26.13 -3.54 14.65
CA GLU A 76 26.57 -2.28 15.28
C GLU A 76 25.58 -1.12 15.06
N ILE A 77 24.97 -1.03 13.86
CA ILE A 77 23.92 -0.05 13.57
C ILE A 77 22.66 -0.34 14.40
N ILE A 78 22.23 -1.61 14.50
CA ILE A 78 21.14 -2.03 15.40
C ILE A 78 21.50 -1.69 16.87
N ALA A 79 22.73 -1.94 17.29
CA ALA A 79 23.23 -1.65 18.65
C ALA A 79 23.18 -0.15 19.00
N LYS A 80 23.27 0.74 18.00
CA LYS A 80 23.03 2.18 18.18
C LYS A 80 21.53 2.45 18.35
N TYR A 81 20.74 2.23 17.29
CA TYR A 81 19.37 2.74 17.21
C TYR A 81 18.34 1.98 18.08
N SER A 82 18.63 0.74 18.49
CA SER A 82 17.80 -0.02 19.44
C SER A 82 17.65 0.64 20.83
N LYS A 83 18.45 1.66 21.14
CA LYS A 83 18.42 2.44 22.40
C LYS A 83 17.68 3.77 22.25
N GLU A 84 17.38 4.20 21.03
CA GLU A 84 16.76 5.49 20.78
C GLU A 84 15.25 5.43 21.07
N PRO A 85 14.67 6.47 21.69
CA PRO A 85 13.23 6.63 21.74
C PRO A 85 12.61 6.52 20.34
N GLY A 86 11.46 5.87 20.22
CA GLY A 86 10.83 5.59 18.93
C GLY A 86 11.20 4.25 18.30
N GLN A 87 12.20 3.50 18.78
CA GLN A 87 12.45 2.12 18.34
C GLN A 87 11.19 1.24 18.48
N LEU A 88 10.81 0.51 17.43
CA LEU A 88 9.79 -0.54 17.51
C LEU A 88 10.32 -1.73 18.34
N MET A 89 9.56 -2.12 19.35
CA MET A 89 9.88 -3.26 20.23
C MET A 89 8.79 -4.32 20.13
N ILE A 90 9.14 -5.57 19.85
CA ILE A 90 8.24 -6.73 19.82
C ILE A 90 8.69 -7.71 20.90
N ASP A 91 7.78 -8.08 21.82
CA ASP A 91 8.06 -8.90 23.02
C ASP A 91 9.27 -8.43 23.85
N GLY A 92 9.55 -7.12 23.84
CA GLY A 92 10.70 -6.51 24.53
C GLY A 92 12.02 -6.62 23.78
N LYS A 93 12.06 -7.25 22.61
CA LYS A 93 13.19 -7.23 21.67
C LYS A 93 13.11 -5.99 20.77
N ALA A 94 14.24 -5.42 20.39
CA ALA A 94 14.28 -4.43 19.30
C ALA A 94 13.97 -5.10 17.96
N PHE A 95 13.20 -4.45 17.09
CA PHE A 95 12.86 -4.96 15.76
C PHE A 95 13.81 -4.43 14.67
N ALA A 96 14.20 -5.28 13.72
CA ALA A 96 14.83 -4.88 12.46
C ALA A 96 14.50 -5.86 11.31
N SER A 97 14.53 -5.37 10.07
CA SER A 97 14.31 -6.16 8.86
C SER A 97 15.39 -5.86 7.81
N SER A 98 15.20 -6.35 6.58
CA SER A 98 16.03 -6.02 5.43
C SER A 98 15.25 -6.18 4.14
N PHE A 99 15.70 -5.49 3.08
CA PHE A 99 15.42 -5.88 1.70
C PHE A 99 16.53 -6.82 1.22
N SER A 100 16.18 -8.04 0.80
CA SER A 100 17.13 -9.10 0.47
C SER A 100 18.08 -9.42 1.64
N GLY A 101 19.22 -10.06 1.36
CA GLY A 101 20.28 -10.34 2.33
C GLY A 101 20.51 -11.82 2.64
N ASP A 102 19.94 -12.73 1.85
CA ASP A 102 20.16 -14.18 1.97
C ASP A 102 21.66 -14.53 2.12
N GLY A 103 21.97 -15.45 3.04
CA GLY A 103 23.34 -15.83 3.39
C GLY A 103 24.05 -14.94 4.42
N LEU A 104 23.37 -13.92 4.98
CA LEU A 104 23.87 -13.11 6.09
C LEU A 104 24.14 -13.95 7.35
N ASP A 105 25.28 -13.72 8.02
CA ASP A 105 25.59 -14.34 9.31
C ASP A 105 24.78 -13.68 10.44
N VAL A 106 23.51 -14.10 10.56
CA VAL A 106 22.57 -13.65 11.60
C VAL A 106 23.09 -13.91 13.03
N PRO A 107 23.78 -15.04 13.34
CA PRO A 107 24.48 -15.21 14.61
C PRO A 107 25.55 -14.15 14.90
N ALA A 108 26.40 -13.79 13.92
CA ALA A 108 27.39 -12.73 14.07
C ALA A 108 26.74 -11.35 14.22
N LEU A 109 25.67 -11.08 13.46
CA LEU A 109 24.86 -9.86 13.57
C LEU A 109 24.25 -9.73 14.98
N LYS A 110 23.59 -10.78 15.50
CA LYS A 110 23.03 -10.80 16.86
C LYS A 110 24.12 -10.62 17.93
N THR A 111 25.31 -11.17 17.70
CA THR A 111 26.48 -10.99 18.59
C THR A 111 26.99 -9.54 18.58
N ALA A 112 27.08 -8.90 17.41
CA ALA A 112 27.51 -7.50 17.28
C ALA A 112 26.43 -6.49 17.75
N ALA A 113 25.15 -6.84 17.61
CA ALA A 113 24.03 -6.05 18.13
C ALA A 113 24.04 -5.96 19.66
N GLY A 114 24.38 -7.06 20.34
CA GLY A 114 24.53 -7.09 21.81
C GLY A 114 23.24 -6.76 22.59
N VAL A 115 22.08 -6.87 21.93
CA VAL A 115 20.74 -6.60 22.46
C VAL A 115 19.79 -7.73 22.07
N ASP A 116 18.70 -7.89 22.81
CA ASP A 116 17.61 -8.78 22.42
C ASP A 116 16.96 -8.25 21.12
N LEU A 117 17.07 -9.02 20.04
CA LEU A 117 16.73 -8.62 18.68
C LEU A 117 15.69 -9.58 18.06
N PHE A 118 14.61 -9.00 17.54
CA PHE A 118 13.67 -9.64 16.63
C PHE A 118 14.10 -9.28 15.20
N PHE A 119 14.72 -10.23 14.50
CA PHE A 119 15.17 -10.00 13.12
C PHE A 119 14.23 -10.71 12.13
N ALA A 120 13.58 -9.93 11.26
CA ALA A 120 12.62 -10.42 10.28
C ALA A 120 12.92 -9.88 8.86
N PRO A 121 13.92 -10.45 8.17
CA PRO A 121 14.38 -9.99 6.87
C PRO A 121 13.48 -10.44 5.71
N ASN A 122 13.62 -9.79 4.55
CA ASN A 122 13.17 -10.31 3.26
C ASN A 122 14.21 -11.32 2.71
N PHE A 123 14.29 -12.49 3.34
CA PHE A 123 15.08 -13.63 2.85
C PHE A 123 14.19 -14.58 2.05
N SER A 124 14.70 -15.10 0.94
CA SER A 124 13.98 -16.03 0.09
C SER A 124 13.95 -17.45 0.67
N PRO A 125 12.78 -18.11 0.77
CA PRO A 125 12.67 -19.53 1.12
C PRO A 125 13.50 -20.48 0.24
N HIS A 126 13.91 -20.03 -0.97
CA HIS A 126 14.76 -20.80 -1.87
C HIS A 126 16.26 -20.66 -1.56
N ALA A 127 16.71 -19.45 -1.17
CA ALA A 127 18.12 -19.15 -0.91
C ALA A 127 18.50 -19.39 0.56
N THR A 128 17.55 -19.22 1.48
CA THR A 128 17.69 -19.57 2.91
C THR A 128 16.64 -20.64 3.31
N PRO A 129 16.79 -21.93 2.93
CA PRO A 129 15.79 -22.97 3.22
C PRO A 129 15.59 -23.29 4.72
N ASP A 130 16.51 -22.85 5.57
CA ASP A 130 16.49 -23.04 7.03
C ASP A 130 16.32 -21.67 7.73
N PRO A 131 15.12 -21.37 8.28
CA PRO A 131 14.84 -20.10 8.96
C PRO A 131 15.22 -20.11 10.45
N ASP A 132 15.93 -21.11 10.99
CA ASP A 132 16.14 -21.22 12.45
C ASP A 132 16.82 -20.00 13.08
N SER A 133 17.67 -19.28 12.34
CA SER A 133 18.42 -18.10 12.82
C SER A 133 17.60 -16.80 12.92
N ILE A 134 16.52 -16.67 12.14
CA ILE A 134 15.65 -15.47 12.08
C ILE A 134 14.41 -15.63 12.99
N ASP A 135 13.82 -14.52 13.43
CA ASP A 135 12.65 -14.53 14.32
C ASP A 135 11.32 -14.57 13.53
N GLY A 136 11.33 -13.98 12.34
CA GLY A 136 10.28 -14.05 11.33
C GLY A 136 10.84 -13.75 9.94
N ALA A 137 9.99 -13.50 8.95
CA ALA A 137 10.43 -12.94 7.66
C ALA A 137 9.36 -12.04 7.02
N LEU A 138 9.84 -11.10 6.20
CA LEU A 138 9.04 -10.26 5.32
C LEU A 138 8.96 -10.91 3.94
N ASN A 139 7.76 -11.18 3.45
CA ASN A 139 7.57 -11.40 2.01
C ASN A 139 7.40 -10.03 1.34
N TRP A 140 8.31 -9.66 0.43
CA TRP A 140 8.21 -8.38 -0.32
C TRP A 140 7.23 -8.44 -1.51
N MET A 141 6.74 -9.63 -1.89
CA MET A 141 5.97 -9.83 -3.12
C MET A 141 4.52 -9.34 -2.99
N GLY A 142 4.34 -8.02 -2.99
CA GLY A 142 3.04 -7.34 -2.88
C GLY A 142 2.16 -7.39 -4.13
N TRP A 143 2.65 -7.97 -5.24
CA TRP A 143 1.94 -8.09 -6.52
C TRP A 143 2.17 -9.47 -7.14
N ASN A 144 1.39 -9.81 -8.18
CA ASN A 144 1.61 -11.03 -8.95
C ASN A 144 2.87 -10.89 -9.83
N THR A 145 3.75 -11.89 -9.81
CA THR A 145 5.03 -11.86 -10.56
C THR A 145 5.22 -13.14 -11.37
N ASN A 146 6.30 -13.23 -12.16
CA ASN A 146 6.74 -14.50 -12.76
C ASN A 146 7.48 -15.44 -11.77
N GLY A 147 7.74 -15.01 -10.53
CA GLY A 147 8.59 -15.67 -9.55
C GLY A 147 10.01 -15.07 -9.42
N ASP A 148 10.50 -14.34 -10.44
CA ASP A 148 11.86 -13.75 -10.50
C ASP A 148 11.83 -12.21 -10.38
N ASN A 149 10.84 -11.68 -9.66
CA ASN A 149 10.60 -10.24 -9.50
C ASN A 149 10.45 -9.50 -10.85
N LYS A 150 9.68 -10.07 -11.80
CA LYS A 150 9.27 -9.48 -13.09
C LYS A 150 7.78 -9.72 -13.34
N ALA A 151 7.19 -8.99 -14.29
CA ALA A 151 5.80 -9.17 -14.68
C ALA A 151 5.50 -10.64 -15.04
N PRO A 152 4.30 -11.17 -14.73
CA PRO A 152 3.92 -12.53 -15.10
C PRO A 152 4.08 -12.84 -16.60
N THR A 153 4.13 -14.12 -16.92
CA THR A 153 4.22 -14.60 -18.31
C THR A 153 3.27 -15.77 -18.52
N ASN A 154 2.98 -16.08 -19.80
CA ASN A 154 2.16 -17.24 -20.20
C ASN A 154 2.61 -18.59 -19.61
N ASN A 155 3.86 -18.71 -19.12
CA ASN A 155 4.43 -19.92 -18.57
C ASN A 155 4.70 -19.86 -17.05
N ALA A 156 4.62 -18.66 -16.43
CA ALA A 156 4.99 -18.44 -15.04
C ALA A 156 4.21 -17.24 -14.46
N ASN A 157 3.36 -17.53 -13.48
CA ASN A 157 2.62 -16.55 -12.68
C ASN A 157 2.56 -17.07 -11.24
N VAL A 158 3.05 -16.28 -10.30
CA VAL A 158 3.03 -16.53 -8.86
C VAL A 158 2.21 -15.39 -8.25
N THR A 159 1.09 -15.71 -7.62
CA THR A 159 0.22 -14.69 -7.02
C THR A 159 0.70 -14.29 -5.64
N VAL A 160 0.26 -13.12 -5.16
CA VAL A 160 0.53 -12.68 -3.78
C VAL A 160 0.17 -13.77 -2.76
N VAL A 161 -0.93 -14.50 -2.99
CA VAL A 161 -1.42 -15.61 -2.14
C VAL A 161 -0.49 -16.84 -2.20
N ASP A 162 0.07 -17.17 -3.37
CA ASP A 162 1.06 -18.27 -3.50
C ASP A 162 2.36 -17.94 -2.73
N GLY A 163 2.81 -16.68 -2.77
CA GLY A 163 3.95 -16.21 -1.98
C GLY A 163 3.67 -16.27 -0.48
N ASP A 164 2.50 -15.77 -0.08
CA ASP A 164 1.93 -15.86 1.27
C ASP A 164 1.98 -17.30 1.82
N ASP A 165 1.47 -18.28 1.08
CA ASP A 165 1.50 -19.70 1.48
C ASP A 165 2.91 -20.29 1.49
N THR A 166 3.78 -19.87 0.56
CA THR A 166 5.18 -20.30 0.51
C THR A 166 5.95 -19.85 1.75
N TYR A 167 5.84 -18.57 2.13
CA TYR A 167 6.49 -18.04 3.33
C TYR A 167 5.90 -18.64 4.61
N ARG A 168 4.56 -18.76 4.74
CA ARG A 168 3.93 -19.41 5.90
C ARG A 168 4.38 -20.87 6.06
N SER A 169 4.49 -21.62 4.96
CA SER A 169 4.95 -23.02 4.96
C SER A 169 6.43 -23.16 5.36
N TRP A 170 7.27 -22.22 4.93
CA TRP A 170 8.70 -22.17 5.28
C TRP A 170 8.94 -21.77 6.74
N LEU A 171 8.32 -20.69 7.20
CA LEU A 171 8.45 -20.16 8.57
C LEU A 171 7.84 -21.09 9.63
N SER A 172 6.80 -21.86 9.25
CA SER A 172 6.11 -22.88 10.05
C SER A 172 5.43 -22.37 11.34
N GLN A 173 6.21 -21.90 12.32
CA GLN A 173 5.76 -21.32 13.60
C GLN A 173 6.49 -20.00 13.94
N LYS A 174 7.37 -19.52 13.06
CA LYS A 174 8.00 -18.19 13.14
C LYS A 174 7.08 -17.12 12.54
N SER A 175 7.28 -15.87 12.94
CA SER A 175 6.39 -14.76 12.58
C SER A 175 6.42 -14.44 11.08
N TYR A 176 5.26 -14.11 10.52
CA TYR A 176 5.10 -13.75 9.11
C TYR A 176 4.63 -12.30 8.95
N ILE A 177 5.34 -11.53 8.11
CA ILE A 177 4.94 -10.18 7.71
C ILE A 177 4.40 -10.25 6.28
N ALA A 178 3.09 -10.02 6.16
CA ALA A 178 2.38 -10.08 4.89
C ALA A 178 2.52 -8.76 4.11
N PRO A 179 2.86 -8.79 2.81
CA PRO A 179 2.91 -7.59 2.01
C PRO A 179 1.51 -7.13 1.60
N ILE A 180 1.33 -5.82 1.52
CA ILE A 180 0.22 -5.20 0.80
C ILE A 180 0.71 -3.94 0.07
N SER A 181 0.28 -3.78 -1.19
CA SER A 181 0.65 -2.64 -2.03
C SER A 181 -0.46 -2.33 -3.03
N PRO A 182 -0.65 -1.05 -3.44
CA PRO A 182 -1.74 -0.70 -4.35
C PRO A 182 -1.42 -0.86 -5.84
N TRP A 183 -0.17 -0.56 -6.24
CA TRP A 183 0.21 -0.37 -7.64
C TRP A 183 1.70 -0.63 -7.85
N PHE A 184 2.16 -0.81 -9.09
CA PHE A 184 3.58 -0.81 -9.43
C PHE A 184 3.80 -0.30 -10.85
N SER A 185 4.67 0.69 -11.00
CA SER A 185 5.14 1.19 -12.30
C SER A 185 6.46 1.91 -12.14
N THR A 186 7.45 1.56 -12.96
CA THR A 186 8.76 2.21 -12.96
C THR A 186 9.25 2.39 -14.41
N HIS A 187 9.89 3.53 -14.71
CA HIS A 187 10.12 3.99 -16.08
C HIS A 187 11.41 4.80 -16.24
N TYR A 188 12.47 4.36 -15.56
CA TYR A 188 13.81 4.93 -15.63
C TYR A 188 14.51 4.52 -16.93
N GLY A 189 14.83 5.50 -17.77
CA GLY A 189 15.56 5.33 -19.03
C GLY A 189 17.07 5.42 -18.89
N ALA A 190 17.73 5.73 -20.00
CA ALA A 190 19.19 5.86 -20.09
C ALA A 190 19.78 7.11 -19.41
N GLU A 191 18.93 7.99 -18.89
CA GLU A 191 19.30 9.20 -18.15
C GLU A 191 19.78 8.96 -16.70
N VAL A 192 19.53 7.77 -16.14
CA VAL A 192 20.03 7.35 -14.82
C VAL A 192 20.94 6.11 -14.94
N SER A 193 21.79 5.89 -13.93
CA SER A 193 22.69 4.74 -13.87
C SER A 193 22.01 3.41 -13.47
N TYR A 194 20.74 3.46 -13.08
CA TYR A 194 19.93 2.37 -12.54
C TYR A 194 18.63 2.15 -13.34
N SER A 195 18.72 2.18 -14.67
CA SER A 195 17.57 2.07 -15.58
C SER A 195 16.68 0.85 -15.26
N LYS A 196 15.36 1.05 -15.28
CA LYS A 196 14.35 0.11 -14.78
C LYS A 196 13.00 0.41 -15.45
N ASN A 197 12.37 -0.56 -16.11
CA ASN A 197 11.20 -0.27 -16.96
C ASN A 197 10.17 -1.41 -17.00
N PHE A 198 9.29 -1.49 -16.00
CA PHE A 198 8.24 -2.52 -15.92
C PHE A 198 7.07 -2.13 -14.99
N VAL A 199 6.01 -2.93 -15.06
CA VAL A 199 4.79 -2.84 -14.23
C VAL A 199 4.46 -4.22 -13.64
N PHE A 200 3.74 -4.28 -12.52
CA PHE A 200 3.07 -5.51 -12.07
C PHE A 200 1.55 -5.37 -12.20
N PRO A 201 0.79 -6.47 -12.43
CA PRO A 201 -0.67 -6.46 -12.44
C PRO A 201 -1.22 -5.90 -11.12
N SER A 202 -1.87 -4.74 -11.21
CA SER A 202 -2.21 -3.91 -10.05
C SER A 202 -3.69 -3.57 -9.96
N ASP A 203 -4.34 -3.17 -11.06
CA ASP A 203 -5.81 -3.03 -11.24
C ASP A 203 -6.64 -2.80 -9.95
N LEU A 204 -7.30 -3.85 -9.41
CA LEU A 204 -8.08 -3.82 -8.14
C LEU A 204 -7.35 -4.42 -6.92
N LEU A 205 -6.05 -4.70 -7.03
CA LEU A 205 -5.26 -5.45 -6.04
C LEU A 205 -5.30 -4.82 -4.65
N TRP A 206 -5.26 -3.49 -4.53
CA TRP A 206 -5.37 -2.81 -3.24
C TRP A 206 -6.62 -3.25 -2.46
N TYR A 207 -7.77 -3.27 -3.13
CA TYR A 207 -9.03 -3.66 -2.53
C TYR A 207 -9.10 -5.16 -2.25
N THR A 208 -8.73 -6.01 -3.20
CA THR A 208 -8.81 -7.46 -3.01
C THR A 208 -7.85 -7.93 -1.92
N ARG A 209 -6.61 -7.43 -1.93
CA ARG A 209 -5.59 -7.78 -0.93
C ARG A 209 -5.95 -7.28 0.46
N TRP A 210 -6.58 -6.11 0.62
CA TRP A 210 -7.10 -5.69 1.93
C TRP A 210 -8.16 -6.66 2.49
N ASN A 211 -9.03 -7.22 1.63
CA ASN A 211 -9.98 -8.27 2.02
C ASN A 211 -9.29 -9.62 2.33
N ASP A 212 -8.25 -9.99 1.57
CA ASP A 212 -7.42 -11.17 1.87
C ASP A 212 -6.73 -11.04 3.23
N ILE A 213 -6.23 -9.85 3.58
CA ILE A 213 -5.60 -9.55 4.89
C ILE A 213 -6.62 -9.69 6.04
N LEU A 214 -7.86 -9.18 5.90
CA LEU A 214 -8.91 -9.42 6.92
C LEU A 214 -9.30 -10.90 7.02
N THR A 215 -9.25 -11.63 5.92
CA THR A 215 -9.62 -13.06 5.86
C THR A 215 -8.53 -13.97 6.45
N THR A 216 -7.26 -13.64 6.21
CA THR A 216 -6.10 -14.44 6.64
C THR A 216 -5.57 -14.05 8.02
N SER A 217 -5.79 -12.81 8.46
CA SER A 217 -5.39 -12.27 9.75
C SER A 217 -3.92 -12.62 10.12
N PRO A 218 -2.93 -12.21 9.31
CA PRO A 218 -1.51 -12.41 9.64
C PRO A 218 -1.13 -11.69 10.94
N GLU A 219 0.05 -12.00 11.48
CA GLU A 219 0.58 -11.35 12.68
C GLU A 219 1.03 -9.91 12.41
N PHE A 220 1.69 -9.70 11.27
CA PHE A 220 2.16 -8.41 10.81
C PHE A 220 1.76 -8.17 9.35
N VAL A 221 1.58 -6.90 8.99
CA VAL A 221 1.32 -6.42 7.63
C VAL A 221 2.26 -5.26 7.35
N GLU A 222 3.02 -5.32 6.26
CA GLU A 222 3.84 -4.20 5.80
C GLU A 222 3.23 -3.58 4.54
N ILE A 223 2.93 -2.29 4.62
CA ILE A 223 2.47 -1.51 3.46
C ILE A 223 3.70 -1.09 2.67
N ILE A 224 3.83 -1.66 1.49
CA ILE A 224 4.90 -1.41 0.52
C ILE A 224 4.32 -0.38 -0.47
N THR A 225 4.54 0.93 -0.31
CA THR A 225 5.40 1.67 0.62
C THR A 225 4.77 3.00 1.05
N TRP A 226 5.42 3.73 1.96
CA TRP A 226 5.09 5.13 2.20
C TRP A 226 5.48 6.07 1.04
N ASN A 227 6.74 6.07 0.60
CA ASN A 227 7.33 7.14 -0.23
C ASN A 227 8.26 6.64 -1.35
N ASP A 228 8.03 5.44 -1.91
CA ASP A 228 8.73 5.02 -3.13
C ASP A 228 7.97 5.54 -4.36
N TYR A 229 8.38 6.72 -4.82
CA TYR A 229 7.85 7.39 -6.00
C TYR A 229 8.39 6.77 -7.30
N GLY A 230 9.61 6.24 -7.28
CA GLY A 230 10.29 5.60 -8.42
C GLY A 230 9.63 4.32 -8.92
N GLU A 231 8.97 3.58 -8.03
CA GLU A 231 8.26 2.33 -8.35
C GLU A 231 6.72 2.50 -8.30
N SER A 232 6.26 3.75 -8.17
CA SER A 232 4.85 4.16 -8.17
C SER A 232 3.99 3.46 -7.12
N HIS A 233 4.59 3.08 -5.98
CA HIS A 233 3.91 2.34 -4.90
C HIS A 233 3.94 3.07 -3.56
N TYR A 234 4.10 4.39 -3.58
CA TYR A 234 3.84 5.28 -2.46
C TYR A 234 2.34 5.32 -2.14
N ILE A 235 1.99 5.32 -0.85
CA ILE A 235 0.67 5.77 -0.35
C ILE A 235 0.76 7.10 0.40
N GLY A 236 1.96 7.55 0.77
CA GLY A 236 2.22 8.85 1.39
C GLY A 236 2.06 10.00 0.38
N PRO A 237 2.03 11.26 0.87
CA PRO A 237 1.80 12.42 0.02
C PRO A 237 3.00 12.78 -0.86
N LEU A 238 2.75 13.33 -2.05
CA LEU A 238 3.72 13.98 -2.94
C LEU A 238 4.38 15.21 -2.28
N SER A 239 3.67 15.87 -1.37
CA SER A 239 4.20 16.97 -0.56
C SER A 239 5.14 16.53 0.58
N SER A 240 5.34 15.22 0.80
CA SER A 240 6.40 14.72 1.69
C SER A 240 7.78 15.08 1.13
N MET A 241 8.71 15.48 1.99
CA MET A 241 10.02 15.97 1.53
C MET A 241 10.87 14.82 0.97
N HIS A 242 11.30 14.94 -0.29
CA HIS A 242 12.17 14.00 -1.00
C HIS A 242 12.93 14.72 -2.12
N ASP A 243 13.99 14.12 -2.64
CA ASP A 243 14.75 14.58 -3.82
C ASP A 243 14.28 13.83 -5.07
N ASP A 244 14.39 14.45 -6.25
CA ASP A 244 13.99 13.85 -7.53
C ASP A 244 15.09 12.94 -8.10
N ASP A 245 14.95 11.64 -7.83
CA ASP A 245 15.69 10.53 -8.45
C ASP A 245 15.48 10.41 -9.99
N GLY A 246 14.52 11.14 -10.54
CA GLY A 246 14.12 11.12 -11.94
C GLY A 246 12.66 10.74 -12.14
N ALA A 247 11.98 10.20 -11.11
CA ALA A 247 10.61 9.71 -11.18
C ALA A 247 9.55 10.79 -11.39
N SER A 248 9.86 12.06 -11.10
CA SER A 248 8.92 13.18 -11.21
C SER A 248 8.21 13.29 -12.57
N LYS A 249 8.80 12.77 -13.64
CA LYS A 249 8.21 12.64 -14.98
C LYS A 249 6.88 11.87 -15.00
N TRP A 250 6.77 10.83 -14.19
CA TRP A 250 5.54 10.02 -14.05
C TRP A 250 4.81 10.24 -12.72
N VAL A 251 5.45 10.87 -11.73
CA VAL A 251 4.90 11.14 -10.39
C VAL A 251 4.24 12.53 -10.30
N ASN A 252 4.67 13.51 -11.09
CA ASN A 252 4.03 14.82 -11.08
C ASN A 252 2.55 14.71 -11.47
N ASP A 253 1.71 15.41 -10.70
CA ASP A 253 0.27 15.37 -10.83
C ASP A 253 -0.34 13.94 -10.67
N MET A 254 0.27 13.08 -9.83
CA MET A 254 -0.23 11.75 -9.47
C MET A 254 -0.37 11.56 -7.94
N PRO A 255 -1.30 12.26 -7.26
CA PRO A 255 -1.59 12.03 -5.85
C PRO A 255 -2.14 10.61 -5.64
N HIS A 256 -1.76 9.98 -4.52
CA HIS A 256 -2.14 8.60 -4.15
C HIS A 256 -3.02 8.54 -2.88
N ASP A 257 -3.45 9.69 -2.36
CA ASP A 257 -4.13 9.86 -1.07
C ASP A 257 -5.44 9.07 -0.94
N GLY A 258 -6.15 8.86 -2.06
CA GLY A 258 -7.36 8.02 -2.08
C GLY A 258 -7.09 6.58 -1.64
N TRP A 259 -5.87 6.05 -1.79
CA TRP A 259 -5.51 4.74 -1.26
C TRP A 259 -5.33 4.74 0.27
N ARG A 260 -4.97 5.87 0.89
CA ARG A 260 -5.06 6.05 2.36
C ARG A 260 -6.52 6.09 2.83
N ASP A 261 -7.40 6.73 2.06
CA ASP A 261 -8.85 6.71 2.30
C ASP A 261 -9.44 5.28 2.28
N VAL A 262 -9.00 4.42 1.35
CA VAL A 262 -9.35 2.99 1.37
C VAL A 262 -8.76 2.29 2.59
N ALA A 263 -7.46 2.46 2.85
CA ALA A 263 -6.77 1.67 3.88
C ALA A 263 -7.24 1.97 5.31
N LYS A 264 -7.66 3.19 5.63
CA LYS A 264 -8.00 3.61 7.00
C LYS A 264 -9.02 2.71 7.72
N PRO A 265 -10.22 2.42 7.16
CA PRO A 265 -11.15 1.49 7.80
C PRO A 265 -10.66 0.03 7.78
N PHE A 266 -9.92 -0.40 6.75
CA PHE A 266 -9.36 -1.76 6.69
C PHE A 266 -8.27 -2.01 7.73
N ILE A 267 -7.39 -1.04 8.00
CA ILE A 267 -6.38 -1.09 9.08
C ILE A 267 -7.08 -1.17 10.45
N ALA A 268 -8.15 -0.38 10.65
CA ALA A 268 -8.93 -0.43 11.87
C ALA A 268 -9.64 -1.79 12.07
N ALA A 269 -10.18 -2.37 10.99
CA ALA A 269 -10.79 -3.70 11.01
C ALA A 269 -9.76 -4.81 11.31
N TYR A 270 -8.59 -4.78 10.64
CA TYR A 270 -7.48 -5.70 10.88
C TYR A 270 -7.03 -5.67 12.34
N LYS A 271 -6.78 -4.48 12.90
CA LYS A 271 -6.34 -4.30 14.30
C LYS A 271 -7.41 -4.65 15.34
N ALA A 272 -8.68 -4.76 14.92
CA ALA A 272 -9.78 -5.27 15.73
C ALA A 272 -10.00 -6.79 15.59
N GLY A 273 -9.28 -7.48 14.70
CA GLY A 273 -9.50 -8.89 14.37
C GLY A 273 -10.82 -9.15 13.62
N ALA A 274 -11.32 -8.15 12.88
CA ALA A 274 -12.59 -8.24 12.16
C ALA A 274 -12.41 -8.80 10.75
N ALA A 275 -13.24 -9.79 10.38
CA ALA A 275 -13.25 -10.40 9.05
C ALA A 275 -14.02 -9.59 7.98
N SER A 276 -14.51 -8.39 8.32
CA SER A 276 -15.07 -7.41 7.38
C SER A 276 -14.76 -5.98 7.84
N VAL A 277 -14.77 -5.07 6.88
CA VAL A 277 -14.50 -3.63 7.05
C VAL A 277 -15.75 -2.80 7.38
N ASP A 278 -16.95 -3.38 7.20
CA ASP A 278 -18.22 -2.63 7.21
C ASP A 278 -18.45 -1.85 8.50
N ASP A 279 -18.20 -2.47 9.66
CA ASP A 279 -18.33 -1.84 10.99
C ASP A 279 -17.28 -0.74 11.25
N PHE A 280 -16.32 -0.52 10.34
CA PHE A 280 -15.26 0.49 10.43
C PHE A 280 -15.46 1.65 9.45
N ILE A 281 -16.37 1.52 8.49
CA ILE A 281 -16.79 2.63 7.61
C ILE A 281 -17.74 3.55 8.39
N LYS A 282 -17.50 4.86 8.31
CA LYS A 282 -18.21 5.91 9.09
C LYS A 282 -18.69 7.10 8.27
N GLU A 283 -18.16 7.24 7.06
CA GLU A 283 -18.44 8.32 6.11
C GLU A 283 -18.62 7.68 4.74
N ASP A 284 -19.48 8.25 3.90
CA ASP A 284 -19.59 7.80 2.51
C ASP A 284 -18.40 8.33 1.71
N LYS A 285 -17.68 7.45 1.01
CA LYS A 285 -16.63 7.82 0.05
C LYS A 285 -16.75 7.06 -1.27
N ILE A 286 -16.35 7.72 -2.35
CA ILE A 286 -15.97 7.07 -3.61
C ILE A 286 -14.48 7.32 -3.81
N VAL A 287 -13.66 6.29 -3.80
CA VAL A 287 -12.25 6.34 -4.22
C VAL A 287 -12.16 5.80 -5.64
N TYR A 288 -11.31 6.39 -6.48
CA TYR A 288 -11.14 5.95 -7.87
C TYR A 288 -9.70 6.13 -8.35
N TRP A 289 -9.26 5.29 -9.30
CA TRP A 289 -7.95 5.42 -9.93
C TRP A 289 -7.91 4.90 -11.37
N TYR A 290 -6.94 5.40 -12.15
CA TYR A 290 -6.72 5.06 -13.55
C TYR A 290 -5.36 5.56 -14.05
N ARG A 291 -4.87 5.01 -15.17
CA ARG A 291 -3.70 5.56 -15.88
C ARG A 291 -4.07 6.83 -16.67
N PRO A 292 -3.14 7.78 -16.86
CA PRO A 292 -3.39 9.05 -17.58
C PRO A 292 -3.70 8.88 -19.07
N ALA A 293 -3.35 7.73 -19.66
CA ALA A 293 -3.57 7.43 -21.06
C ALA A 293 -3.87 5.93 -21.25
N PRO A 294 -4.59 5.53 -22.32
CA PRO A 294 -4.73 4.13 -22.70
C PRO A 294 -3.36 3.50 -22.97
N ARG A 295 -3.16 2.26 -22.49
CA ARG A 295 -1.88 1.53 -22.63
C ARG A 295 -1.44 1.29 -24.08
N THR A 296 -2.37 1.43 -25.02
CA THR A 296 -2.17 1.27 -26.47
C THR A 296 -1.66 2.53 -27.17
N VAL A 297 -1.64 3.70 -26.50
CA VAL A 297 -0.96 4.91 -27.01
C VAL A 297 0.49 4.58 -27.36
N ASN A 298 1.04 5.20 -28.41
CA ASN A 298 2.42 4.99 -28.87
C ASN A 298 3.25 6.26 -28.61
N CYS A 299 4.38 6.08 -27.91
CA CYS A 299 5.35 7.10 -27.52
C CYS A 299 6.75 6.80 -28.06
N ASP A 300 6.90 5.81 -28.96
CA ASP A 300 8.18 5.27 -29.44
C ASP A 300 9.13 6.35 -30.03
N SER A 301 8.58 7.48 -30.47
CA SER A 301 9.31 8.61 -31.06
C SER A 301 9.81 9.65 -30.04
N THR A 302 9.34 9.63 -28.79
CA THR A 302 9.62 10.65 -27.76
C THR A 302 10.04 10.08 -26.39
N ASP A 303 9.83 8.80 -26.17
CA ASP A 303 10.01 8.13 -24.88
C ASP A 303 11.51 7.91 -24.53
N ASN A 304 11.84 8.05 -23.24
CA ASN A 304 13.20 7.95 -22.71
C ASN A 304 13.74 6.50 -22.64
N THR A 305 12.84 5.51 -22.54
CA THR A 305 13.17 4.08 -22.45
C THR A 305 13.31 3.38 -23.81
N MET A 306 13.16 4.10 -24.91
CA MET A 306 13.35 3.64 -26.30
C MET A 306 14.84 3.59 -26.73
N LYS A 307 15.77 3.51 -25.78
CA LYS A 307 17.23 3.56 -25.98
C LYS A 307 17.91 2.56 -25.04
N PRO A 308 19.13 2.09 -25.35
CA PRO A 308 19.91 1.30 -24.40
C PRO A 308 20.22 2.09 -23.12
N GLY A 309 19.72 1.61 -21.97
CA GLY A 309 20.05 2.08 -20.62
C GLY A 309 20.97 1.09 -19.90
N ASN A 310 21.26 1.33 -18.61
CA ASN A 310 22.00 0.34 -17.83
C ASN A 310 21.10 -0.86 -17.50
N ASN A 311 21.59 -2.08 -17.75
CA ASN A 311 20.87 -3.32 -17.43
C ASN A 311 21.71 -4.32 -16.63
N ASP A 312 22.75 -3.87 -15.92
CA ASP A 312 23.55 -4.72 -15.01
C ASP A 312 22.66 -5.44 -13.96
N SER A 313 21.51 -4.86 -13.62
CA SER A 313 20.51 -5.39 -12.68
C SER A 313 19.51 -6.37 -13.30
N GLY A 314 19.46 -6.51 -14.63
CA GLY A 314 18.45 -7.29 -15.34
C GLY A 314 17.02 -6.74 -15.25
N ASN A 315 16.85 -5.49 -14.81
CA ASN A 315 15.55 -4.86 -14.57
C ASN A 315 15.14 -3.81 -15.64
N TYR A 316 16.02 -3.50 -16.60
CA TYR A 316 15.71 -2.62 -17.71
C TYR A 316 15.17 -3.41 -18.92
N PHE A 317 14.10 -2.90 -19.51
CA PHE A 317 13.53 -3.39 -20.75
C PHE A 317 13.43 -2.21 -21.72
N GLU A 318 14.15 -2.27 -22.84
CA GLU A 318 14.08 -1.24 -23.87
C GLU A 318 12.72 -1.31 -24.58
N GLY A 319 12.01 -0.18 -24.67
CA GLY A 319 10.66 -0.10 -25.22
C GLY A 319 9.57 0.21 -24.18
N LYS A 320 8.30 -0.10 -24.50
CA LYS A 320 7.17 0.07 -23.55
C LYS A 320 7.34 -0.86 -22.32
N PRO A 321 7.06 -0.40 -21.08
CA PRO A 321 7.33 -1.13 -19.84
C PRO A 321 6.94 -2.62 -19.87
N ASN A 322 7.84 -3.52 -19.44
CA ASN A 322 7.52 -4.94 -19.36
C ASN A 322 6.29 -5.18 -18.45
N GLY A 323 5.33 -6.01 -18.89
CA GLY A 323 4.03 -6.19 -18.22
C GLY A 323 2.89 -5.29 -18.71
N TRP A 324 3.14 -4.27 -19.56
CA TRP A 324 2.08 -3.36 -20.06
C TRP A 324 0.88 -4.07 -20.71
N GLY A 325 1.12 -5.27 -21.25
CA GLY A 325 0.12 -6.11 -21.93
C GLY A 325 -0.98 -6.66 -21.02
N ASP A 326 -0.77 -6.70 -19.71
CA ASP A 326 -1.70 -7.27 -18.74
C ASP A 326 -2.55 -6.21 -18.01
N MET A 327 -2.07 -4.97 -17.95
CA MET A 327 -2.77 -3.84 -17.31
C MET A 327 -4.09 -3.51 -18.06
N LYS A 328 -5.22 -3.43 -17.37
CA LYS A 328 -6.51 -3.09 -18.01
C LYS A 328 -6.62 -1.60 -18.32
N ASP A 329 -7.24 -1.24 -19.44
CA ASP A 329 -7.69 0.12 -19.72
C ASP A 329 -9.07 0.34 -19.05
N SER A 330 -9.04 0.70 -17.77
CA SER A 330 -10.25 0.88 -16.95
C SER A 330 -10.08 1.98 -15.93
N VAL A 331 -11.21 2.55 -15.52
CA VAL A 331 -11.36 3.34 -14.29
C VAL A 331 -11.80 2.39 -13.20
N PHE A 332 -10.95 2.26 -12.17
CA PHE A 332 -11.22 1.47 -10.99
C PHE A 332 -11.93 2.33 -9.95
N VAL A 333 -12.94 1.78 -9.29
CA VAL A 333 -13.74 2.50 -8.29
C VAL A 333 -13.95 1.62 -7.07
N VAL A 334 -13.64 2.16 -5.89
CA VAL A 334 -13.99 1.56 -4.59
C VAL A 334 -14.94 2.49 -3.85
N THR A 335 -16.11 1.98 -3.50
CA THR A 335 -17.09 2.68 -2.66
C THR A 335 -16.91 2.25 -1.21
N LEU A 336 -16.92 3.20 -0.27
CA LEU A 336 -17.03 2.93 1.17
C LEU A 336 -18.33 3.59 1.63
N LEU A 337 -19.41 2.84 1.81
CA LEU A 337 -20.74 3.41 2.05
C LEU A 337 -21.33 3.02 3.41
N THR A 338 -21.90 4.01 4.09
CA THR A 338 -22.65 3.85 5.34
C THR A 338 -24.03 3.21 5.13
N SER A 339 -24.57 3.32 3.91
CA SER A 339 -25.86 2.78 3.48
C SER A 339 -25.85 2.56 1.95
N PRO A 340 -26.66 1.65 1.38
CA PRO A 340 -26.62 1.40 -0.07
C PRO A 340 -26.97 2.64 -0.89
N GLY A 341 -26.54 2.70 -2.15
CA GLY A 341 -26.88 3.79 -3.07
C GLY A 341 -26.49 3.51 -4.51
N SER A 342 -27.04 4.29 -5.44
CA SER A 342 -26.75 4.15 -6.87
C SER A 342 -25.58 5.07 -7.25
N VAL A 343 -24.50 4.48 -7.72
CA VAL A 343 -23.27 5.19 -8.15
C VAL A 343 -23.26 5.30 -9.66
N THR A 344 -23.04 6.52 -10.17
CA THR A 344 -22.86 6.78 -11.61
C THR A 344 -21.46 7.28 -11.89
N VAL A 345 -20.82 6.66 -12.87
CA VAL A 345 -19.46 6.95 -13.34
C VAL A 345 -19.49 7.29 -14.82
N THR A 346 -18.91 8.43 -15.18
CA THR A 346 -18.64 8.82 -16.57
C THR A 346 -17.13 8.83 -16.80
N SER A 347 -16.68 8.14 -17.85
CA SER A 347 -15.28 8.05 -18.29
C SER A 347 -15.22 8.44 -19.77
N GLY A 348 -14.89 9.70 -20.05
CA GLY A 348 -15.08 10.26 -21.39
C GLY A 348 -16.55 10.20 -21.82
N ASP A 349 -16.81 9.62 -23.00
CA ASP A 349 -18.18 9.37 -23.49
C ASP A 349 -18.86 8.14 -22.84
N ASN A 350 -18.12 7.26 -22.17
CA ASN A 350 -18.70 6.09 -21.49
C ASN A 350 -19.41 6.54 -20.21
N THR A 351 -20.68 6.19 -20.00
CA THR A 351 -21.36 6.38 -18.71
C THR A 351 -22.03 5.08 -18.27
N GLN A 352 -21.84 4.71 -17.00
CA GLN A 352 -22.46 3.55 -16.36
C GLN A 352 -22.99 3.89 -14.98
N THR A 353 -24.07 3.23 -14.58
CA THR A 353 -24.70 3.36 -13.27
C THR A 353 -24.85 1.96 -12.67
N PHE A 354 -24.51 1.80 -11.38
CA PHE A 354 -24.58 0.54 -10.66
C PHE A 354 -25.03 0.74 -9.21
N ASP A 355 -25.66 -0.27 -8.62
CA ASP A 355 -26.04 -0.27 -7.21
C ASP A 355 -24.84 -0.70 -6.35
N ALA A 356 -24.40 0.18 -5.45
CA ALA A 356 -23.36 -0.10 -4.47
C ALA A 356 -24.01 -0.42 -3.10
N PRO A 357 -23.60 -1.52 -2.43
CA PRO A 357 -24.10 -1.87 -1.10
C PRO A 357 -23.54 -0.93 -0.01
N ALA A 358 -24.10 -1.02 1.20
CA ALA A 358 -23.38 -0.59 2.40
C ALA A 358 -22.14 -1.47 2.61
N GLY A 359 -21.12 -0.94 3.28
CA GLY A 359 -19.81 -1.59 3.39
C GLY A 359 -18.86 -1.12 2.29
N ALA A 360 -17.83 -1.93 2.02
CA ALA A 360 -16.91 -1.67 0.90
C ALA A 360 -17.33 -2.45 -0.36
N SER A 361 -17.16 -1.85 -1.54
CA SER A 361 -17.37 -2.56 -2.83
C SER A 361 -16.45 -2.01 -3.93
N SER A 362 -16.11 -2.84 -4.92
CA SER A 362 -15.21 -2.48 -6.03
C SER A 362 -15.84 -2.72 -7.40
N HIS A 363 -15.68 -1.78 -8.33
CA HIS A 363 -16.18 -1.84 -9.70
C HIS A 363 -15.12 -1.41 -10.72
N GLU A 364 -15.17 -1.98 -11.93
CA GLU A 364 -14.30 -1.62 -13.07
C GLU A 364 -15.15 -1.03 -14.20
N ILE A 365 -14.84 0.18 -14.64
CA ILE A 365 -15.55 0.88 -15.73
C ILE A 365 -14.61 1.01 -16.94
N PRO A 366 -15.06 0.71 -18.18
CA PRO A 366 -14.22 0.86 -19.38
C PRO A 366 -13.69 2.29 -19.55
N MET A 367 -12.37 2.42 -19.68
CA MET A 367 -11.70 3.71 -19.82
C MET A 367 -12.14 4.43 -21.11
N GLY A 368 -12.53 5.71 -20.96
CA GLY A 368 -12.75 6.63 -22.07
C GLY A 368 -11.94 7.92 -21.89
N VAL A 369 -11.46 8.45 -23.01
CA VAL A 369 -10.65 9.66 -23.11
C VAL A 369 -11.49 10.90 -22.77
N GLY A 370 -10.92 11.85 -22.02
CA GLY A 370 -11.56 13.07 -21.53
C GLY A 370 -11.79 13.06 -20.02
N GLN A 371 -12.85 13.75 -19.58
CA GLN A 371 -13.17 13.92 -18.16
C GLN A 371 -13.68 12.65 -17.48
N GLN A 372 -13.30 12.48 -16.22
CA GLN A 372 -13.71 11.38 -15.36
C GLN A 372 -14.61 11.93 -14.25
N LYS A 373 -15.85 11.44 -14.11
CA LYS A 373 -16.88 12.00 -13.21
C LYS A 373 -17.54 10.91 -12.41
N PHE A 374 -17.86 11.21 -11.16
CA PHE A 374 -18.35 10.25 -10.19
C PHE A 374 -19.47 10.88 -9.37
N SER A 375 -20.50 10.12 -9.05
CA SER A 375 -21.58 10.56 -8.16
C SER A 375 -22.22 9.39 -7.41
N LEU A 376 -22.69 9.65 -6.19
CA LEU A 376 -23.49 8.75 -5.37
C LEU A 376 -24.87 9.36 -5.20
N THR A 377 -25.92 8.58 -5.43
CA THR A 377 -27.31 9.00 -5.26
C THR A 377 -28.10 8.03 -4.39
N ARG A 378 -29.06 8.55 -3.62
CA ARG A 378 -30.04 7.77 -2.83
C ARG A 378 -31.40 8.44 -2.96
N ASP A 379 -32.45 7.67 -3.23
CA ASP A 379 -33.82 8.16 -3.43
C ASP A 379 -33.97 9.35 -4.42
N SER A 380 -33.05 9.44 -5.39
CA SER A 380 -32.87 10.53 -6.38
C SER A 380 -32.18 11.81 -5.86
N GLU A 381 -31.76 11.86 -4.60
CA GLU A 381 -30.89 12.92 -4.06
C GLU A 381 -29.41 12.59 -4.27
N THR A 382 -28.61 13.61 -4.62
CA THR A 382 -27.15 13.48 -4.79
C THR A 382 -26.44 13.63 -3.45
N ILE A 383 -25.77 12.57 -3.01
CA ILE A 383 -25.01 12.52 -1.75
C ILE A 383 -23.56 12.96 -1.96
N LEU A 384 -22.93 12.48 -3.03
CA LEU A 384 -21.59 12.87 -3.48
C LEU A 384 -21.63 13.15 -4.98
N SER A 385 -20.84 14.11 -5.45
CA SER A 385 -20.61 14.35 -6.88
C SER A 385 -19.30 15.10 -7.08
N GLY A 386 -18.58 14.78 -8.15
CA GLY A 386 -17.36 15.48 -8.52
C GLY A 386 -16.80 15.06 -9.88
N THR A 387 -15.84 15.85 -10.36
CA THR A 387 -15.04 15.57 -11.57
C THR A 387 -13.59 15.46 -11.12
N SER A 388 -12.86 14.48 -11.64
CA SER A 388 -11.44 14.34 -11.35
C SER A 388 -10.62 15.52 -11.90
N LEU A 389 -9.53 15.86 -11.22
CA LEU A 389 -8.60 16.91 -11.64
C LEU A 389 -7.73 16.52 -12.84
N LYS A 390 -7.65 15.23 -13.19
CA LYS A 390 -6.80 14.72 -14.29
C LYS A 390 -7.62 14.04 -15.38
N ASP A 391 -7.72 14.65 -16.55
CA ASP A 391 -8.34 14.02 -17.74
C ASP A 391 -7.48 12.85 -18.25
N ILE A 392 -8.13 11.87 -18.87
CA ILE A 392 -7.46 10.78 -19.59
C ILE A 392 -7.23 11.24 -21.03
N ILE A 393 -6.01 11.12 -21.55
CA ILE A 393 -5.61 11.65 -22.86
C ILE A 393 -5.22 10.55 -23.85
N ASP A 394 -5.51 10.74 -25.15
CA ASP A 394 -5.09 9.85 -26.24
C ASP A 394 -3.72 10.24 -26.82
N SER A 395 -2.79 10.58 -25.92
CA SER A 395 -1.44 11.04 -26.25
C SER A 395 -0.49 10.80 -25.07
N CYS A 396 0.82 10.93 -25.31
CA CYS A 396 1.86 10.60 -24.33
C CYS A 396 2.00 11.70 -23.27
N PRO A 397 1.70 11.44 -21.99
CA PRO A 397 1.94 12.40 -20.92
C PRO A 397 3.45 12.70 -20.87
N CYS A 398 3.81 13.96 -21.12
CA CYS A 398 5.21 14.41 -21.25
C CYS A 398 6.08 13.55 -22.19
N GLY A 399 5.48 12.99 -23.25
CA GLY A 399 6.19 12.23 -24.28
C GLY A 399 6.58 10.80 -23.90
N ILE A 400 6.18 10.31 -22.72
CA ILE A 400 6.62 9.03 -22.14
C ILE A 400 5.47 8.04 -21.90
N TYR A 401 5.81 6.76 -21.74
CA TYR A 401 4.91 5.69 -21.30
C TYR A 401 4.65 5.76 -19.79
N ASN A 402 3.92 6.80 -19.35
CA ASN A 402 3.49 6.91 -17.96
C ASN A 402 2.42 5.85 -17.62
N PHE A 403 2.84 4.81 -16.89
CA PHE A 403 1.97 3.75 -16.33
C PHE A 403 1.67 3.91 -14.83
N ASN A 404 2.04 5.04 -14.22
CA ASN A 404 1.59 5.40 -12.88
C ASN A 404 0.06 5.64 -12.87
N ALA A 405 -0.56 5.49 -11.71
CA ALA A 405 -1.97 5.80 -11.53
C ALA A 405 -2.16 7.26 -11.09
N TYR A 406 -3.23 7.88 -11.55
CA TYR A 406 -3.84 8.97 -10.80
C TYR A 406 -4.86 8.37 -9.83
N VAL A 407 -4.87 8.81 -8.57
CA VAL A 407 -5.86 8.39 -7.56
C VAL A 407 -6.60 9.62 -7.05
N GLY A 408 -7.91 9.52 -6.95
CA GLY A 408 -8.75 10.56 -6.34
C GLY A 408 -9.81 9.98 -5.42
N SER A 409 -10.44 10.84 -4.63
CA SER A 409 -11.61 10.48 -3.82
C SER A 409 -12.68 11.57 -3.85
N LEU A 410 -13.91 11.18 -3.49
CA LEU A 410 -15.03 12.05 -3.15
C LEU A 410 -15.48 11.70 -1.71
N PRO A 411 -15.67 12.69 -0.80
CA PRO A 411 -15.35 14.11 -0.94
C PRO A 411 -13.88 14.36 -1.32
N GLU A 412 -13.63 15.42 -2.08
CA GLU A 412 -12.30 15.72 -2.64
C GLU A 412 -11.28 16.00 -1.54
N GLY A 413 -10.07 15.46 -1.71
CA GLY A 413 -8.95 15.67 -0.79
C GLY A 413 -8.37 17.10 -0.83
N LYS A 414 -7.32 17.32 -0.06
CA LYS A 414 -6.49 18.53 -0.22
C LYS A 414 -5.61 18.37 -1.46
N ALA A 415 -5.28 19.47 -2.12
CA ALA A 415 -4.27 19.46 -3.17
C ALA A 415 -2.91 19.02 -2.59
N ASP A 416 -2.31 18.00 -3.20
CA ASP A 416 -1.03 17.40 -2.79
C ASP A 416 -0.02 17.45 -3.96
N PRO A 417 0.68 18.59 -4.14
CA PRO A 417 1.67 18.76 -5.20
C PRO A 417 3.06 18.27 -4.80
N LEU A 418 3.87 17.87 -5.80
CA LEU A 418 5.31 17.72 -5.61
C LEU A 418 5.97 19.03 -5.18
N SER A 419 6.98 18.92 -4.31
CA SER A 419 7.86 20.04 -3.96
C SER A 419 8.82 20.40 -5.10
N ALA A 420 9.46 21.57 -5.02
CA ALA A 420 10.48 21.97 -5.99
C ALA A 420 11.72 21.04 -6.00
N ALA A 421 12.02 20.36 -4.88
CA ALA A 421 13.09 19.37 -4.82
C ALA A 421 12.70 18.06 -5.54
N GLY A 422 11.45 17.61 -5.35
CA GLY A 422 10.84 16.50 -6.08
C GLY A 422 10.53 16.77 -7.56
N LEU A 423 10.99 17.90 -8.11
CA LEU A 423 10.86 18.27 -9.52
C LEU A 423 12.23 18.62 -10.17
N ALA A 424 13.33 18.48 -9.44
CA ALA A 424 14.65 18.97 -9.85
C ALA A 424 15.24 18.27 -11.10
N SER A 425 14.84 17.01 -11.34
CA SER A 425 15.27 16.15 -12.45
C SER A 425 14.17 15.94 -13.50
N PHE A 426 13.06 16.67 -13.41
CA PHE A 426 11.85 16.46 -14.22
C PHE A 426 12.11 16.48 -15.74
N THR A 427 12.82 17.50 -16.25
CA THR A 427 13.13 17.60 -17.69
C THR A 427 14.31 16.73 -18.14
N VAL A 428 15.05 16.10 -17.23
CA VAL A 428 16.28 15.36 -17.56
C VAL A 428 15.91 14.07 -18.30
N GLY A 429 16.31 13.96 -19.57
CA GLY A 429 16.07 12.77 -20.41
C GLY A 429 14.78 12.81 -21.24
N LEU A 430 13.83 13.70 -20.95
CA LEU A 430 12.63 13.90 -21.77
C LEU A 430 13.01 14.41 -23.17
N ALA A 431 12.38 13.88 -24.22
CA ALA A 431 12.58 14.35 -25.59
C ALA A 431 11.64 15.50 -26.01
N VAL A 432 10.71 15.91 -25.13
CA VAL A 432 9.71 16.95 -25.42
C VAL A 432 9.87 18.17 -24.51
N GLU A 433 9.81 19.36 -25.12
CA GLU A 433 9.87 20.65 -24.41
C GLU A 433 8.48 21.13 -23.92
N THR A 434 7.42 20.34 -24.13
CA THR A 434 6.03 20.73 -23.88
C THR A 434 5.55 20.54 -22.44
N CYS A 435 6.37 19.95 -21.55
CA CYS A 435 6.07 19.84 -20.12
C CYS A 435 7.01 20.70 -19.27
N SER A 436 6.43 21.42 -18.32
CA SER A 436 7.15 22.19 -17.30
C SER A 436 7.32 21.39 -16.01
N ALA A 437 8.44 21.60 -15.31
CA ALA A 437 8.68 21.13 -13.95
C ALA A 437 7.80 21.92 -12.95
N THR A 438 6.49 21.70 -12.98
CA THR A 438 5.48 22.47 -12.24
C THR A 438 4.21 21.62 -12.08
N PRO A 439 3.61 21.52 -10.88
CA PRO A 439 2.32 20.86 -10.69
C PRO A 439 1.19 21.61 -11.41
N SER A 440 0.26 20.87 -12.01
CA SER A 440 -0.86 21.42 -12.77
C SER A 440 -2.25 21.11 -12.17
N LEU A 441 -2.39 20.07 -11.33
CA LEU A 441 -3.66 19.80 -10.63
C LEU A 441 -4.06 20.96 -9.73
N GLY A 442 -5.35 21.29 -9.70
CA GLY A 442 -5.89 22.39 -8.89
C GLY A 442 -5.47 23.79 -9.31
N THR A 443 -4.57 23.96 -10.31
CA THR A 443 -4.19 25.28 -10.85
C THR A 443 -5.15 25.81 -11.91
N ALA A 444 -6.13 25.00 -12.33
CA ALA A 444 -7.24 25.43 -13.15
C ALA A 444 -8.07 26.49 -12.39
N ALA A 445 -7.98 27.75 -12.84
CA ALA A 445 -8.84 28.82 -12.33
C ALA A 445 -10.31 28.39 -12.41
N PRO A 446 -11.14 28.66 -11.38
CA PRO A 446 -12.50 28.16 -11.32
C PRO A 446 -13.26 28.59 -12.57
N VAL A 447 -13.75 27.60 -13.33
CA VAL A 447 -14.61 27.84 -14.50
C VAL A 447 -15.78 28.68 -14.01
N ALA A 448 -15.87 29.92 -14.51
CA ALA A 448 -16.84 30.89 -14.03
C ALA A 448 -18.25 30.32 -14.20
N THR A 449 -18.85 29.89 -13.09
CA THR A 449 -20.20 29.33 -13.06
C THR A 449 -21.17 30.43 -13.44
N THR A 450 -21.60 30.45 -14.70
CA THR A 450 -22.58 31.39 -15.22
C THR A 450 -23.80 31.36 -14.29
N PRO A 451 -24.12 32.44 -13.56
CA PRO A 451 -25.21 32.38 -12.59
C PRO A 451 -26.51 32.06 -13.33
N MET A 452 -27.22 31.02 -12.89
CA MET A 452 -28.61 30.86 -13.32
C MET A 452 -29.39 32.11 -12.89
N PRO A 453 -30.31 32.62 -13.72
CA PRO A 453 -31.01 33.87 -13.42
C PRO A 453 -31.94 33.71 -12.21
N THR A 454 -31.43 34.06 -11.04
CA THR A 454 -32.22 34.20 -9.81
C THR A 454 -33.15 35.39 -9.96
N GLY A 455 -34.46 35.16 -10.02
CA GLY A 455 -35.45 36.23 -10.09
C GLY A 455 -35.46 37.08 -8.83
N ASP A 456 -35.55 38.41 -8.99
CA ASP A 456 -35.52 39.37 -7.89
C ASP A 456 -36.66 39.17 -6.87
N PHE A 457 -36.29 38.92 -5.62
CA PHE A 457 -37.15 39.15 -4.46
C PHE A 457 -36.39 39.97 -3.42
N ALA A 458 -36.43 41.30 -3.60
CA ALA A 458 -35.86 42.24 -2.64
C ALA A 458 -36.71 42.31 -1.36
N PHE A 459 -36.06 42.11 -0.21
CA PHE A 459 -36.56 42.55 1.09
C PHE A 459 -35.58 43.60 1.65
N ASP A 460 -36.05 44.83 1.77
CA ASP A 460 -35.29 45.95 2.34
C ASP A 460 -35.30 45.89 3.87
N TYR A 461 -34.13 46.06 4.47
CA TYR A 461 -34.04 46.75 5.76
C TYR A 461 -32.75 47.61 5.81
N HIS A 462 -32.94 48.92 5.73
CA HIS A 462 -31.87 49.91 5.83
C HIS A 462 -31.01 49.77 7.10
N THR A 463 -29.71 49.96 6.95
CA THR A 463 -29.00 51.02 7.72
C THR A 463 -27.77 51.51 6.96
N HIS A 464 -27.48 52.82 7.04
CA HIS A 464 -26.42 53.45 6.25
C HIS A 464 -25.06 53.42 6.94
N SER A 465 -24.01 53.26 6.14
CA SER A 465 -22.81 54.12 6.20
C SER A 465 -22.12 54.14 4.83
N ILE A 466 -21.62 55.31 4.44
CA ILE A 466 -21.06 55.62 3.12
C ILE A 466 -19.63 56.15 3.36
N PHE A 467 -18.62 55.72 2.58
CA PHE A 467 -17.82 56.66 1.76
C PHE A 467 -16.81 56.01 0.81
N ASP A 468 -16.97 56.44 -0.45
CA ASP A 468 -15.98 56.64 -1.52
C ASP A 468 -15.23 55.50 -2.23
N HIS A 469 -14.70 55.87 -3.40
CA HIS A 469 -14.48 54.99 -4.54
C HIS A 469 -13.05 55.08 -5.08
N GLY A 470 -12.36 53.94 -5.13
CA GLY A 470 -11.43 53.58 -6.22
C GLY A 470 -10.05 54.25 -6.32
N THR A 471 -9.01 53.42 -6.44
CA THR A 471 -7.97 53.62 -7.46
C THR A 471 -7.34 52.27 -7.83
N ASN A 472 -7.05 52.06 -9.11
CA ASN A 472 -6.34 50.86 -9.57
C ASN A 472 -4.84 50.99 -9.26
N PHE A 473 -4.21 49.93 -8.77
CA PHE A 473 -2.76 49.79 -8.80
C PHE A 473 -2.32 48.43 -9.34
N VAL A 474 -1.29 48.46 -10.18
CA VAL A 474 -0.69 47.29 -10.85
C VAL A 474 0.44 46.75 -9.98
N PHE A 475 0.49 45.44 -9.79
CA PHE A 475 1.63 44.81 -9.10
C PHE A 475 2.88 44.78 -9.99
N GLY A 476 4.01 45.19 -9.43
CA GLY A 476 5.35 45.14 -10.02
C GLY A 476 6.36 44.62 -9.00
N TYR A 477 7.44 44.01 -9.47
CA TYR A 477 8.37 43.22 -8.66
C TYR A 477 9.52 44.02 -8.01
N HIS A 478 10.19 43.34 -7.06
CA HIS A 478 11.56 43.53 -6.52
C HIS A 478 11.81 44.41 -5.27
N THR A 479 12.05 43.70 -4.15
CA THR A 479 13.17 43.83 -3.19
C THR A 479 13.56 45.20 -2.60
N HIS A 480 13.51 45.32 -1.27
CA HIS A 480 14.72 45.27 -0.41
C HIS A 480 14.38 45.13 1.10
N SER A 481 15.33 44.62 1.89
CA SER A 481 15.21 44.37 3.34
C SER A 481 15.73 45.53 4.21
N ILE A 482 15.33 45.59 5.51
CA ILE A 482 16.16 45.86 6.73
C ILE A 482 15.30 46.38 7.93
N PHE A 483 15.47 45.72 9.09
CA PHE A 483 15.52 46.16 10.51
C PHE A 483 15.28 47.65 10.90
N ASP A 484 14.91 48.05 12.14
CA ASP A 484 14.62 47.39 13.44
C ASP A 484 13.89 48.40 14.37
N HIS A 485 13.05 47.95 15.31
CA HIS A 485 13.21 48.30 16.73
C HIS A 485 12.34 47.42 17.65
N GLY A 486 12.98 46.58 18.48
CA GLY A 486 12.28 45.76 19.48
C GLY A 486 12.07 46.45 20.84
N THR A 487 11.22 45.83 21.66
CA THR A 487 11.30 45.85 23.13
C THR A 487 11.13 44.42 23.65
N GLY A 488 11.90 44.06 24.68
CA GLY A 488 11.84 42.73 25.29
C GLY A 488 11.78 42.83 26.82
N VAL A 489 11.00 41.96 27.44
CA VAL A 489 10.96 41.75 28.89
C VAL A 489 10.85 40.25 29.16
N THR A 490 11.82 39.70 29.89
CA THR A 490 11.79 38.33 30.39
C THR A 490 11.01 38.26 31.71
N PHE A 491 10.17 37.24 31.86
CA PHE A 491 9.72 36.72 33.14
C PHE A 491 9.63 35.20 33.07
N ASP A 492 9.80 34.54 34.21
CA ASP A 492 10.07 33.10 34.32
C ASP A 492 9.26 32.49 35.50
N TYR A 493 9.17 31.17 35.52
CA TYR A 493 8.58 30.27 36.52
C TYR A 493 7.05 30.08 36.60
N TYR A 494 6.62 29.05 35.86
CA TYR A 494 5.88 27.87 36.34
C TYR A 494 4.38 27.94 36.75
N THR A 495 3.67 26.91 36.26
CA THR A 495 2.35 26.38 36.70
C THR A 495 1.13 27.32 36.69
N HIS A 496 0.12 26.94 35.92
CA HIS A 496 -1.20 26.59 36.46
C HIS A 496 -1.92 25.62 35.50
N SER A 497 -2.74 24.71 36.06
CA SER A 497 -3.63 23.85 35.28
C SER A 497 -4.95 24.56 35.02
N VAL A 498 -5.48 24.50 33.80
CA VAL A 498 -6.82 25.00 33.46
C VAL A 498 -7.55 23.98 32.57
N PHE A 499 -8.69 23.51 33.06
CA PHE A 499 -9.76 22.98 32.22
C PHE A 499 -10.61 24.16 31.74
N ASP A 500 -11.10 24.15 30.51
CA ASP A 500 -12.39 24.75 30.18
C ASP A 500 -13.13 23.93 29.10
N TYR A 501 -14.45 24.04 29.09
CA TYR A 501 -15.40 23.23 28.34
C TYR A 501 -16.02 24.02 27.19
N ARG A 502 -16.27 23.39 26.03
CA ARG A 502 -17.27 23.88 25.06
C ARG A 502 -18.07 22.77 24.40
N SER A 503 -19.15 22.39 25.06
CA SER A 503 -20.41 22.00 24.40
C SER A 503 -21.57 22.45 25.30
N THR A 504 -22.66 22.93 24.71
CA THR A 504 -23.81 23.51 25.43
C THR A 504 -25.12 23.00 24.86
N ASN A 505 -26.12 22.90 25.73
CA ASN A 505 -27.48 22.39 25.50
C ASN A 505 -27.54 20.84 25.41
N PHE A 506 -28.54 20.15 25.96
CA PHE A 506 -29.88 20.59 26.41
C PHE A 506 -30.21 20.23 27.88
N ASP A 507 -31.28 20.85 28.40
CA ASP A 507 -31.79 20.73 29.78
C ASP A 507 -32.32 19.33 30.18
N GLY A 508 -32.29 19.01 31.49
CA GLY A 508 -32.63 17.66 31.99
C GLY A 508 -33.23 17.49 33.41
N LEU A 509 -33.42 18.57 34.18
CA LEU A 509 -34.13 18.64 35.49
C LEU A 509 -33.52 17.92 36.74
N ALA A 510 -33.88 18.52 37.90
CA ALA A 510 -33.87 18.01 39.28
C ALA A 510 -32.56 18.00 40.10
N ASP A 511 -32.47 18.97 41.03
CA ASP A 511 -31.61 18.95 42.21
C ASP A 511 -31.83 17.71 43.09
N TRP A 512 -30.81 17.34 43.89
CA TRP A 512 -30.89 17.41 45.36
C TRP A 512 -29.46 17.57 45.93
N THR A 513 -29.31 18.36 46.99
CA THR A 513 -27.99 18.81 47.51
C THR A 513 -27.63 18.20 48.86
N CYS A 514 -26.39 18.48 49.31
CA CYS A 514 -25.79 18.20 50.63
C CYS A 514 -25.27 16.76 50.87
N SER A 515 -24.29 16.51 51.75
CA SER A 515 -22.90 17.06 51.87
C SER A 515 -22.21 16.48 53.14
N ASN A 516 -20.98 15.94 52.97
CA ASN A 516 -19.87 15.78 53.93
C ASN A 516 -20.07 15.24 55.38
N LEU A 517 -19.04 14.49 55.84
CA LEU A 517 -18.72 14.06 57.22
C LEU A 517 -19.62 12.93 57.80
N ASP A 518 -19.18 12.09 58.76
CA ASP A 518 -17.93 12.07 59.54
C ASP A 518 -17.40 10.64 59.82
N LEU A 519 -16.30 10.48 60.58
CA LEU A 519 -15.59 9.22 60.86
C LEU A 519 -15.64 8.72 62.33
N ASP A 520 -15.43 7.39 62.45
CA ASP A 520 -15.01 6.59 63.63
C ASP A 520 -16.02 6.15 64.73
N SER A 521 -15.76 4.92 65.21
CA SER A 521 -15.81 4.45 66.61
C SER A 521 -16.73 3.25 66.99
N ARG A 522 -16.07 2.08 67.10
CA ARG A 522 -16.18 1.07 68.19
C ARG A 522 -17.53 0.33 68.46
N ARG A 523 -17.62 -0.93 67.96
CA ARG A 523 -18.13 -2.21 68.57
C ARG A 523 -19.26 -2.22 69.65
N PRO A 524 -20.00 -3.35 69.82
CA PRO A 524 -20.49 -4.37 68.87
C PRO A 524 -21.94 -4.88 69.15
N ASN A 525 -22.63 -5.52 68.18
CA ASN A 525 -23.36 -6.81 68.31
C ASN A 525 -24.40 -7.10 67.18
N LEU A 526 -24.77 -8.38 67.08
CA LEU A 526 -25.71 -9.06 66.17
C LEU A 526 -27.08 -8.33 66.02
N GLN A 527 -27.77 -8.34 64.88
CA GLN A 527 -28.33 -9.53 64.19
C GLN A 527 -28.49 -9.37 62.66
N CYS A 528 -28.89 -10.45 61.98
CA CYS A 528 -28.91 -10.57 60.51
C CYS A 528 -30.30 -10.35 59.89
N ARG A 529 -30.34 -9.92 58.61
CA ARG A 529 -31.13 -10.65 57.59
C ARG A 529 -30.75 -10.33 56.12
N ASP A 530 -30.70 -11.40 55.34
CA ASP A 530 -31.07 -11.56 53.92
C ASP A 530 -30.50 -10.63 52.80
N LYS A 531 -29.56 -11.25 52.04
CA LYS A 531 -29.53 -11.40 50.56
C LYS A 531 -28.83 -10.38 49.64
N CYS A 532 -27.73 -10.90 49.08
CA CYS A 532 -27.35 -10.88 47.65
C CYS A 532 -26.78 -9.59 47.02
N SER A 533 -25.85 -9.64 46.06
CA SER A 533 -24.92 -10.72 45.63
C SER A 533 -23.87 -10.19 44.64
N ARG A 534 -22.58 -10.10 45.02
CA ARG A 534 -21.41 -10.17 44.11
C ARG A 534 -20.13 -10.54 44.89
N PRO A 535 -19.39 -11.59 44.48
CA PRO A 535 -17.97 -11.73 44.81
C PRO A 535 -17.08 -11.68 43.54
N VAL A 536 -15.99 -10.92 43.63
CA VAL A 536 -14.83 -11.04 42.73
C VAL A 536 -14.10 -12.36 43.05
N VAL A 537 -13.56 -13.06 42.04
CA VAL A 537 -12.64 -14.19 42.25
C VAL A 537 -11.40 -14.02 41.37
N GLN A 538 -10.22 -13.99 41.98
CA GLN A 538 -8.92 -14.01 41.31
C GLN A 538 -8.56 -15.42 40.80
N LEU A 539 -7.67 -15.48 39.80
CA LEU A 539 -7.14 -16.74 39.26
C LEU A 539 -6.43 -17.59 40.33
N ARG A 540 -6.56 -18.91 40.23
CA ARG A 540 -5.45 -19.86 40.46
C ARG A 540 -5.59 -21.10 39.57
N ARG A 541 -4.44 -21.71 39.28
CA ARG A 541 -4.23 -22.79 38.29
C ARG A 541 -4.93 -24.10 38.68
N THR A 542 -5.21 -24.95 37.68
CA THR A 542 -4.72 -26.35 37.58
C THR A 542 -5.09 -26.95 36.21
N MET A 543 -4.22 -27.78 35.62
CA MET A 543 -4.50 -28.55 34.39
C MET A 543 -5.43 -29.74 34.68
N GLN A 544 -6.29 -30.13 33.73
CA GLN A 544 -6.59 -31.56 33.54
C GLN A 544 -6.98 -31.90 32.10
N LEU A 545 -6.52 -33.07 31.67
CA LEU A 545 -6.73 -33.65 30.34
C LEU A 545 -7.96 -34.55 30.37
N LEU A 546 -8.86 -34.48 29.38
CA LEU A 546 -9.94 -35.46 29.23
C LEU A 546 -10.18 -35.85 27.76
N LEU A 547 -9.89 -37.12 27.48
CA LEU A 547 -10.28 -37.82 26.26
C LEU A 547 -11.75 -38.28 26.39
N PHE A 548 -12.54 -38.24 25.31
CA PHE A 548 -13.68 -39.14 25.15
C PHE A 548 -13.88 -39.56 23.69
N ALA A 549 -14.41 -40.77 23.48
CA ALA A 549 -14.48 -41.44 22.18
C ALA A 549 -15.93 -41.66 21.70
N ARG A 550 -16.05 -42.02 20.41
CA ARG A 550 -17.29 -42.27 19.64
C ARG A 550 -18.27 -43.26 20.30
N ILE A 551 -19.55 -43.19 19.92
CA ILE A 551 -20.23 -44.23 19.10
C ILE A 551 -21.61 -43.77 18.52
N LEU A 552 -21.83 -44.10 17.23
CA LEU A 552 -23.05 -44.24 16.37
C LEU A 552 -24.45 -43.89 16.96
N SER A 553 -25.41 -43.30 16.21
CA SER A 553 -26.05 -43.93 15.02
C SER A 553 -27.12 -43.07 14.26
N THR A 554 -27.17 -43.21 12.92
CA THR A 554 -28.32 -43.14 11.96
C THR A 554 -29.32 -41.95 11.82
N ARG A 555 -29.15 -41.17 10.73
CA ARG A 555 -30.10 -40.90 9.58
C ARG A 555 -31.46 -40.14 9.81
N PRO A 556 -32.17 -39.63 8.75
CA PRO A 556 -31.73 -38.63 7.73
C PRO A 556 -32.84 -37.63 7.22
N LEU A 557 -32.51 -36.36 6.91
CA LEU A 557 -33.32 -35.42 6.07
C LEU A 557 -32.47 -34.17 5.78
N CYS A 558 -32.56 -33.42 4.67
CA CYS A 558 -32.93 -33.73 3.28
C CYS A 558 -32.26 -32.68 2.38
N LEU A 559 -31.73 -33.06 1.21
CA LEU A 559 -31.09 -32.12 0.28
C LEU A 559 -32.01 -31.83 -0.91
N HIS A 560 -32.37 -30.57 -1.13
CA HIS A 560 -33.13 -30.17 -2.32
C HIS A 560 -32.22 -30.13 -3.56
N VAL A 561 -32.51 -30.98 -4.54
CA VAL A 561 -31.89 -30.94 -5.87
C VAL A 561 -32.99 -30.67 -6.89
N VAL A 562 -32.88 -29.56 -7.62
CA VAL A 562 -33.78 -29.25 -8.74
C VAL A 562 -33.19 -29.82 -10.02
N ARG A 563 -33.91 -30.76 -10.64
CA ARG A 563 -33.77 -31.11 -12.05
C ARG A 563 -35.16 -31.18 -12.67
N ASN A 564 -35.40 -30.37 -13.69
CA ASN A 564 -36.56 -30.58 -14.57
C ASN A 564 -36.26 -31.77 -15.50
N ALA A 565 -37.33 -32.49 -15.88
CA ALA A 565 -37.27 -33.66 -16.76
C ALA A 565 -37.83 -33.34 -18.15
N ASP A 566 -37.47 -34.18 -19.13
CA ASP A 566 -37.82 -33.99 -20.54
C ASP A 566 -39.33 -34.12 -20.83
N PHE A 567 -39.76 -33.48 -21.92
CA PHE A 567 -41.00 -33.80 -22.62
C PHE A 567 -40.67 -34.18 -24.07
N LEU A 568 -41.10 -35.37 -24.51
CA LEU A 568 -40.97 -35.77 -25.91
C LEU A 568 -42.00 -35.08 -26.80
N SER A 569 -41.58 -34.66 -27.99
CA SER A 569 -42.43 -34.72 -29.18
C SER A 569 -41.57 -35.05 -30.42
N CYS A 570 -42.16 -35.67 -31.44
CA CYS A 570 -41.45 -36.06 -32.67
C CYS A 570 -42.27 -35.75 -33.92
N GLN A 571 -41.78 -34.82 -34.75
CA GLN A 571 -42.10 -34.59 -36.17
C GLN A 571 -41.12 -33.54 -36.72
N GLY A 572 -40.66 -33.53 -37.99
CA GLY A 572 -40.74 -34.60 -39.00
C GLY A 572 -40.39 -34.17 -40.44
N ARG A 573 -39.33 -34.78 -41.02
CA ARG A 573 -38.99 -34.90 -42.47
C ARG A 573 -38.49 -33.66 -43.28
N ARG A 574 -37.59 -33.99 -44.25
CA ARG A 574 -37.05 -33.20 -45.41
C ARG A 574 -36.05 -32.08 -45.06
N GLY A 575 -34.95 -31.87 -45.79
CA GLY A 575 -34.30 -32.71 -46.82
C GLY A 575 -33.34 -31.93 -47.76
N MET A 576 -32.35 -32.62 -48.36
CA MET A 576 -31.43 -32.15 -49.44
C MET A 576 -30.40 -31.06 -49.05
N SER A 577 -29.20 -30.91 -49.68
CA SER A 577 -28.48 -31.75 -50.67
C SER A 577 -27.02 -31.28 -50.94
N LEU A 578 -26.02 -32.18 -50.80
CA LEU A 578 -24.73 -32.29 -51.56
C LEU A 578 -23.76 -31.06 -51.64
N VAL A 579 -22.43 -31.16 -51.84
CA VAL A 579 -21.40 -32.20 -52.08
C VAL A 579 -20.25 -31.89 -51.08
N GLY A 580 -19.55 -32.79 -50.35
CA GLY A 580 -18.77 -33.97 -50.76
C GLY A 580 -17.32 -33.57 -51.09
N ARG A 581 -16.24 -34.22 -50.63
CA ARG A 581 -15.99 -35.51 -49.93
C ARG A 581 -14.94 -35.23 -48.80
N ALA A 582 -14.11 -36.08 -48.18
CA ALA A 582 -13.80 -37.52 -48.05
C ALA A 582 -12.80 -37.65 -46.85
N ARG A 583 -12.51 -38.79 -46.18
CA ARG A 583 -13.14 -40.13 -46.04
C ARG A 583 -12.44 -40.86 -44.84
N TRP A 584 -13.24 -41.38 -43.88
CA TRP A 584 -12.94 -42.47 -42.92
C TRP A 584 -11.90 -42.21 -41.78
N ILE A 585 -12.10 -42.55 -40.48
CA ILE A 585 -12.75 -43.70 -39.75
C ILE A 585 -11.79 -44.90 -39.63
N GLN A 586 -11.49 -45.53 -38.46
CA GLN A 586 -12.04 -45.50 -37.07
C GLN A 586 -10.91 -45.85 -36.05
N GLY A 587 -11.19 -46.04 -34.73
CA GLY A 587 -10.14 -46.58 -33.82
C GLY A 587 -10.46 -46.98 -32.36
N LEU A 588 -11.38 -46.30 -31.67
CA LEU A 588 -12.03 -46.71 -30.39
C LEU A 588 -11.23 -47.49 -29.29
N MET A 589 -10.96 -46.77 -28.18
CA MET A 589 -11.42 -47.09 -26.80
C MET A 589 -10.79 -48.25 -25.94
N ARG A 590 -10.24 -47.79 -24.79
CA ARG A 590 -10.65 -48.13 -23.38
C ARG A 590 -10.01 -49.28 -22.58
N ILE A 591 -9.91 -48.98 -21.28
CA ILE A 591 -9.96 -49.82 -20.05
C ILE A 591 -8.65 -50.05 -19.25
N PHE A 592 -8.80 -49.74 -17.95
CA PHE A 592 -7.98 -49.97 -16.76
C PHE A 592 -7.07 -51.21 -16.73
N MET A 593 -5.93 -51.08 -16.06
CA MET A 593 -5.75 -51.72 -14.74
C MET A 593 -4.76 -50.98 -13.84
N CYS A 594 -4.91 -51.15 -12.52
CA CYS A 594 -4.00 -50.65 -11.49
C CYS A 594 -3.41 -51.85 -10.75
N SER A 595 -2.10 -51.87 -10.53
CA SER A 595 -1.41 -52.89 -9.72
C SER A 595 -0.20 -52.29 -9.00
N ARG A 596 -0.11 -52.51 -7.69
CA ARG A 596 1.12 -52.33 -6.90
C ARG A 596 2.00 -53.58 -7.05
N LEU A 597 3.33 -53.45 -6.95
CA LEU A 597 4.12 -54.03 -5.85
C LEU A 597 5.62 -53.66 -5.91
N LEU A 598 6.21 -53.43 -4.72
CA LEU A 598 7.56 -53.79 -4.23
C LEU A 598 8.56 -54.38 -5.26
N SER A 599 9.83 -53.98 -5.34
CA SER A 599 10.83 -54.14 -4.25
C SER A 599 12.26 -53.67 -4.63
N SER A 600 13.04 -53.30 -3.59
CA SER A 600 14.52 -53.40 -3.43
C SER A 600 15.50 -53.20 -4.61
N GLU A 601 16.36 -52.17 -4.44
CA GLU A 601 17.83 -52.17 -4.59
C GLU A 601 18.55 -53.19 -5.50
N CYS A 602 19.45 -52.67 -6.34
CA CYS A 602 20.76 -53.31 -6.53
C CYS A 602 21.84 -52.27 -6.87
N VAL A 603 22.92 -52.22 -6.07
CA VAL A 603 24.09 -51.36 -6.32
C VAL A 603 25.02 -52.02 -7.34
N TYR A 604 25.59 -51.25 -8.26
CA TYR A 604 26.81 -51.68 -8.99
C TYR A 604 27.77 -50.52 -9.24
N HIS A 605 29.07 -50.82 -9.17
CA HIS A 605 30.14 -49.84 -9.12
C HIS A 605 31.31 -50.31 -10.00
N LYS A 606 31.70 -49.56 -11.06
CA LYS A 606 33.10 -49.55 -11.57
C LYS A 606 33.43 -48.52 -12.66
N MET A 607 34.36 -47.64 -12.31
CA MET A 607 35.57 -47.22 -13.04
C MET A 607 35.56 -47.01 -14.57
N ARG A 608 35.78 -45.73 -14.94
CA ARG A 608 36.75 -45.20 -15.94
C ARG A 608 37.54 -46.19 -16.82
N MET A 609 37.66 -45.81 -18.11
CA MET A 609 38.99 -45.67 -18.74
C MET A 609 39.05 -44.45 -19.68
N ILE A 610 40.21 -44.14 -20.27
CA ILE A 610 40.61 -42.79 -20.74
C ILE A 610 41.23 -42.83 -22.14
N ARG A 611 40.89 -41.84 -23.01
CA ARG A 611 41.76 -41.20 -24.04
C ARG A 611 41.00 -40.10 -24.82
N ALA A 612 41.65 -39.20 -25.57
CA ALA A 612 42.48 -38.05 -25.13
C ALA A 612 43.10 -37.32 -26.35
N SER A 613 42.74 -36.04 -26.55
CA SER A 613 43.42 -35.04 -27.42
C SER A 613 42.76 -33.66 -27.18
N SER A 614 43.40 -32.71 -26.50
CA SER A 614 44.28 -31.65 -27.06
C SER A 614 43.59 -30.71 -28.06
N ALA A 615 43.68 -29.37 -27.97
CA ALA A 615 44.69 -28.55 -27.27
C ALA A 615 44.16 -27.20 -26.72
N THR A 616 44.98 -26.58 -25.86
CA THR A 616 44.86 -25.21 -25.31
C THR A 616 45.81 -24.23 -26.05
N PRO A 617 45.65 -22.90 -25.95
CA PRO A 617 46.20 -22.11 -24.82
C PRO A 617 45.15 -21.15 -24.19
N LEU A 618 45.19 -20.66 -22.94
CA LEU A 618 46.23 -20.45 -21.91
C LEU A 618 46.99 -19.11 -22.00
N LEU A 619 46.48 -18.10 -21.28
CA LEU A 619 47.07 -16.84 -20.74
C LEU A 619 45.92 -16.16 -19.97
N SER A 620 45.85 -15.87 -18.67
CA SER A 620 46.74 -15.75 -17.50
C SER A 620 47.00 -14.29 -17.03
N PHE A 621 46.31 -13.92 -15.94
CA PHE A 621 46.70 -12.97 -14.88
C PHE A 621 46.78 -11.43 -15.13
N GLN A 622 46.15 -10.74 -14.16
CA GLN A 622 46.68 -9.64 -13.31
C GLN A 622 46.14 -8.19 -13.48
N SER A 623 45.54 -7.71 -12.37
CA SER A 623 45.60 -6.36 -11.77
C SER A 623 45.22 -5.09 -12.56
N GLY A 624 44.43 -4.23 -11.90
CA GLY A 624 44.73 -2.79 -11.93
C GLY A 624 43.55 -1.81 -11.78
N ILE A 625 43.29 -1.38 -10.54
CA ILE A 625 43.01 0.02 -10.13
C ILE A 625 42.37 0.93 -11.20
N LEU A 626 41.06 1.18 -11.08
CA LEU A 626 40.55 2.46 -10.57
C LEU A 626 39.13 2.27 -9.97
#